data_AF-A0A941R7E3-F1
#
_entry.id   AF-A0A941R7E3-F1
#
_cell.length_a   1.000
_cell.length_b   1.000
_cell.length_c   1.000
_cell.angle_alpha   90.00
_cell.angle_beta   90.00
_cell.angle_gamma   90.00
#
_symmetry.space_group_name_H-M   'P 1'
#
loop_
_entity.id
_entity.type
_entity.pdbx_description
1 polymer ?
#
loop_
_entity_poly.entity_id
_entity_poly.type
_entity_poly.pdbx_seq_one_letter_code
_entity_poly.pdbx_strand_id
1 'polypeptide(L)' 'MDNHFHLLVETPEANLAKAMRQLNGVYTRVFNHRHQRVGHVLQGRCWSFAGM' A
#
# COMPACT_ATOMS: atom_id res chain seq x y z
N MET A 1 6.08 -5.05 14.37
CA MET A 1 4.70 -4.62 14.02
C MET A 1 4.63 -3.10 13.80
N ASP A 2 5.77 -2.42 13.70
CA ASP A 2 5.92 -0.96 13.72
C ASP A 2 6.30 -0.38 12.34
N ASN A 3 6.58 -1.24 11.36
CA ASN A 3 7.02 -0.84 10.01
C ASN A 3 6.09 -1.34 8.87
N HIS A 4 4.93 -1.91 9.20
CA HIS A 4 3.93 -2.34 8.22
C HIS A 4 2.52 -2.07 8.75
N PHE A 5 1.56 -2.00 7.83
CA PHE A 5 0.15 -1.78 8.13
C PHE A 5 -0.68 -2.99 7.67
N HIS A 6 -1.79 -3.22 8.36
CA HIS A 6 -2.81 -4.21 7.96
C HIS A 6 -4.05 -3.45 7.49
N LEU A 7 -4.53 -3.77 6.29
CA LEU A 7 -5.78 -3.24 5.76
C LEU A 7 -6.77 -4.38 5.57
N LEU A 8 -8.01 -4.15 5.97
CA LEU A 8 -9.15 -4.97 5.55
C LEU A 8 -9.86 -4.21 4.44
N VAL A 9 -9.88 -4.77 3.24
CA VAL A 9 -10.46 -4.14 2.05
C VAL A 9 -11.26 -5.15 1.26
N GLU A 10 -12.41 -4.71 0.77
CA GLU A 10 -13.21 -5.44 -0.20
C GLU A 10 -13.02 -4.78 -1.57
N THR A 11 -12.64 -5.58 -2.56
CA THR A 11 -12.54 -5.11 -3.94
C THR A 11 -13.71 -5.71 -4.73
N PRO A 12 -14.55 -4.89 -5.40
CA PRO A 12 -15.69 -5.39 -6.18
C PRO A 12 -15.32 -6.40 -7.28
N GLU A 13 -14.06 -6.37 -7.73
CA GLU A 13 -13.48 -7.31 -8.69
C GLU A 13 -12.21 -7.94 -8.07
N ALA A 14 -11.67 -9.00 -8.70
CA ALA A 14 -10.40 -9.63 -8.30
C ALA A 14 -9.16 -8.77 -8.66
N ASN A 15 -9.16 -7.48 -8.29
CA ASN A 15 -8.17 -6.48 -8.71
C ASN A 15 -7.33 -5.89 -7.56
N LEU A 16 -7.26 -6.58 -6.43
CA LEU A 16 -6.53 -6.16 -5.21
C LEU A 16 -5.08 -5.72 -5.48
N ALA A 17 -4.32 -6.46 -6.29
CA ALA A 17 -2.93 -6.10 -6.59
C ALA A 17 -2.81 -4.72 -7.26
N LYS A 18 -3.74 -4.38 -8.16
CA LYS A 18 -3.78 -3.07 -8.82
C LYS A 18 -4.17 -1.97 -7.83
N ALA A 19 -5.17 -2.22 -6.98
CA ALA A 19 -5.58 -1.30 -5.92
C ALA A 19 -4.43 -1.01 -4.94
N MET A 20 -3.74 -2.05 -4.47
CA MET A 20 -2.60 -1.91 -3.55
C MET A 20 -1.43 -1.15 -4.20
N ARG A 21 -1.17 -1.36 -5.49
CA ARG A 21 -0.14 -0.58 -6.21
C ARG A 21 -0.48 0.92 -6.21
N GLN A 22 -1.73 1.28 -6.47
CA GLN A 22 -2.17 2.68 -6.46
C GLN A 22 -2.10 3.28 -5.05
N LEU A 23 -2.61 2.57 -4.05
CA LEU A 23 -2.60 2.98 -2.65
C LEU A 23 -1.17 3.27 -2.16
N ASN A 24 -0.25 2.34 -2.40
CA ASN A 24 1.16 2.48 -2.02
C ASN A 24 1.83 3.67 -2.71
N GLY A 25 1.50 3.91 -3.99
CA GLY A 25 2.04 5.05 -4.75
C GLY A 25 1.55 6.40 -4.23
N VAL A 26 0.24 6.54 -3.98
CA VAL A 26 -0.35 7.76 -3.43
C VAL A 26 0.20 8.03 -2.03
N TYR A 27 0.23 7.01 -1.17
CA TYR A 27 0.78 7.13 0.19
C TYR A 27 2.24 7.58 0.16
N THR A 28 3.09 6.93 -0.66
CA THR A 28 4.50 7.30 -0.79
C THR A 28 4.67 8.76 -1.20
N ARG A 29 3.87 9.25 -2.16
CA ARG A 29 3.92 10.65 -2.61
C ARG A 29 3.53 11.61 -1.50
N VAL A 30 2.42 11.34 -0.82
CA VAL A 30 1.91 12.20 0.27
C VAL A 30 2.90 12.23 1.43
N PHE A 31 3.44 11.07 1.83
CA PHE A 31 4.45 10.98 2.87
C PHE A 31 5.71 11.78 2.50
N ASN A 32 6.25 11.56 1.30
CA ASN A 32 7.44 12.26 0.83
C ASN A 32 7.23 13.78 0.76
N HIS A 33 6.07 14.22 0.27
CA HIS A 33 5.72 15.65 0.23
C HIS A 33 5.63 16.25 1.63
N ARG A 34 4.93 15.59 2.55
CA ARG A 34 4.77 16.04 3.95
C ARG A 34 6.10 16.11 4.71
N HIS A 35 7.02 15.20 4.42
CA HIS A 35 8.30 15.10 5.13
C HIS A 35 9.50 15.65 4.36
N GLN A 36 9.27 16.29 3.20
CA GLN A 36 10.33 16.78 2.30
C GLN A 36 11.39 15.71 1.96
N ARG A 37 10.95 14.46 1.76
CA ARG A 37 11.80 13.31 1.43
C ARG A 37 11.63 12.90 -0.03
N VAL A 38 12.59 12.13 -0.54
CA VAL A 38 12.54 11.48 -1.85
C VAL A 38 12.93 10.00 -1.72
N GLY A 39 12.45 9.17 -2.63
CA GLY A 39 12.76 7.74 -2.66
C GLY A 39 11.64 6.82 -2.14
N HIS A 40 11.99 5.55 -1.95
CA HIS A 40 11.04 4.50 -1.59
C HIS A 40 10.70 4.54 -0.10
N VAL A 41 9.41 4.63 0.21
CA VAL A 41 8.88 4.51 1.58
C VAL A 41 8.52 3.05 1.91
N LEU A 42 8.03 2.31 0.91
CA LEU A 42 7.59 0.92 1.03
C LEU A 42 8.49 -0.01 0.21
N GLN A 43 8.76 -1.22 0.72
CA GLN A 43 9.67 -2.20 0.11
C GLN A 43 9.02 -3.07 -0.99
N GLY A 44 7.91 -2.61 -1.57
CA GLY A 44 7.29 -3.17 -2.78
C GLY A 44 6.40 -4.41 -2.60
N ARG A 45 6.59 -5.20 -1.54
CA ARG A 45 5.76 -6.40 -1.29
C ARG A 45 4.59 -6.10 -0.36
N CYS A 46 3.43 -6.66 -0.67
CA CYS A 46 2.25 -6.69 0.19
C CYS A 46 1.79 -8.14 0.33
N TRP A 47 1.42 -8.54 1.55
CA TRP A 47 0.80 -9.82 1.81
C TRP A 47 -0.71 -9.65 1.85
N SER A 48 -1.43 -10.48 1.11
CA SER A 48 -2.89 -10.50 1.10
C SER A 48 -3.37 -11.92 1.35
N PHE A 49 -4.37 -12.03 2.21
CA PHE A 49 -5.12 -13.27 2.43
C PHE A 49 -6.50 -13.10 1.84
N ALA A 50 -6.91 -14.05 0.99
CA ALA A 50 -8.29 -14.22 0.60
C ALA A 50 -8.80 -15.47 1.31
N GLY A 51 -9.74 -15.31 2.23
CA GLY A 51 -10.44 -16.44 2.82
C GLY A 51 -11.35 -17.06 1.76
N MET A 52 -11.22 -18.38 1.56
CA MET A 52 -12.27 -19.18 0.92
C MET A 52 -13.40 -19.42 1.91
#